data_AF-C1FGY9-F1
#
_entry.id   AF-C1FGY9-F1
#
_cell.length_a   1.000
_cell.length_b   1.000
_cell.length_c   1.000
_cell.angle_alpha   90.00
_cell.angle_beta   90.00
_cell.angle_gamma   90.00
#
_symmetry.space_group_name_H-M   'P 1'
#
loop_
_entity.id
_entity.type
_entity.pdbx_description
1 polymer ?
#
loop_
_entity_poly.entity_id
_entity_poly.type
_entity_poly.pdbx_seq_one_letter_code
_entity_poly.pdbx_strand_id
1 'polypeptide(L)'
;MAQCARVADGAISRPTASRSSVRRDHRRAVMTRALSSRSTPDRDLRPRRAFIGAVLLSVPTFSAASVAGAAESVDELQRSLVAAYEVQDFTAALDVLGRLRRMEPKELKWIEADATISTDRKDFERALKSYDVAYEIAKGDAGAEARILNGRALAREGVYDWPNALDDYDEVLRLAESNGFAPDPYVLNSRGNVRGSLNRWMDARDDYERAGDLFQNAKGFRNGASTTQRLDGAIYAYSNRALATAQLGDEDGALRQLEALTRRAPNSADVRAAAAALYYSAGRYAEAEDAWERACSREAGCAKYKDLDYVRRIRRWPPAMVGKLEKFLELKS
;
A
#
# COMPACT_ATOMS: atom_id res chain seq x y z
N MET A 1 59.87 -14.30 -10.07
CA MET A 1 58.57 -14.99 -10.21
C MET A 1 57.50 -13.91 -10.34
N ALA A 2 57.40 -13.32 -11.53
CA ALA A 2 56.21 -13.34 -12.41
C ALA A 2 55.05 -12.50 -11.84
N GLN A 3 54.93 -11.16 -11.96
CA GLN A 3 55.14 -10.16 -13.01
C GLN A 3 53.79 -9.65 -13.58
N CYS A 4 53.47 -8.40 -13.24
CA CYS A 4 52.47 -7.54 -13.87
C CYS A 4 52.77 -7.31 -15.35
N ALA A 5 51.73 -7.18 -16.18
CA ALA A 5 51.80 -6.42 -17.43
C ALA A 5 50.45 -5.78 -17.76
N ARG A 6 50.53 -4.55 -18.27
CA ARG A 6 49.47 -3.64 -18.69
C ARG A 6 49.56 -3.45 -20.22
N VAL A 7 48.41 -3.11 -20.82
CA VAL A 7 48.21 -2.32 -22.07
C VAL A 7 48.32 -3.06 -23.42
N ALA A 8 47.23 -3.00 -24.21
CA ALA A 8 47.23 -2.48 -25.59
C ALA A 8 45.80 -2.32 -26.15
N ASP A 9 45.59 -1.18 -26.81
CA ASP A 9 44.44 -0.74 -27.61
C ASP A 9 44.17 -1.60 -28.85
N GLY A 10 42.93 -1.52 -29.38
CA GLY A 10 42.60 -1.99 -30.72
C GLY A 10 41.15 -1.71 -31.11
N ALA A 11 40.92 -0.63 -31.86
CA ALA A 11 39.65 -0.24 -32.46
C ALA A 11 39.51 -0.73 -33.92
N ILE A 12 38.26 -0.70 -34.43
CA ILE A 12 37.80 -0.75 -35.85
C ILE A 12 37.58 -2.21 -36.36
N SER A 13 36.39 -2.70 -36.76
CA SER A 13 35.43 -2.23 -37.79
C SER A 13 34.03 -2.84 -37.63
N ARG A 14 33.00 -2.11 -38.12
CA ARG A 14 31.62 -2.58 -38.40
C ARG A 14 31.59 -3.64 -39.52
N PRO A 15 30.50 -4.43 -39.61
CA PRO A 15 29.58 -4.20 -40.74
C PRO A 15 28.09 -4.20 -40.35
N THR A 16 27.33 -3.69 -41.31
CA THR A 16 25.93 -3.27 -41.31
C THR A 16 24.92 -4.35 -41.74
N ALA A 17 23.66 -4.14 -41.29
CA ALA A 17 22.37 -4.66 -41.79
C ALA A 17 22.10 -6.16 -41.50
N SER A 18 20.95 -6.55 -40.95
CA SER A 18 19.61 -6.34 -41.51
C SER A 18 18.50 -6.53 -40.46
N ARG A 19 17.36 -5.88 -40.71
CA ARG A 19 16.16 -5.78 -39.88
C ARG A 19 15.40 -7.11 -39.78
N SER A 20 14.90 -7.43 -38.58
CA SER A 20 13.61 -8.10 -38.42
C SER A 20 12.94 -7.62 -37.13
N SER A 21 11.81 -6.93 -37.32
CA SER A 21 10.95 -6.39 -36.27
C SER A 21 10.20 -7.50 -35.54
N VAL A 22 10.39 -7.60 -34.23
CA VAL A 22 9.44 -8.27 -33.33
C VAL A 22 9.00 -7.25 -32.30
N ARG A 23 7.76 -6.75 -32.49
CA ARG A 23 7.06 -5.95 -31.48
C ARG A 23 6.84 -6.83 -30.25
N ARG A 24 7.48 -6.49 -29.14
CA ARG A 24 7.09 -6.96 -27.81
C ARG A 24 6.22 -5.89 -27.19
N ASP A 25 4.92 -6.16 -27.11
CA ASP A 25 4.00 -5.41 -26.27
C ASP A 25 4.40 -5.62 -24.81
N HIS A 26 4.86 -4.56 -24.16
CA HIS A 26 5.04 -4.48 -22.72
C HIS A 26 4.15 -3.35 -22.22
N ARG A 27 2.86 -3.63 -22.02
CA ARG A 27 1.99 -2.78 -21.21
C ARG A 27 2.12 -3.20 -19.74
N ARG A 28 3.09 -2.58 -19.06
CA ARG A 28 3.11 -2.44 -17.59
C ARG A 28 2.17 -1.29 -17.21
N ALA A 29 1.20 -1.55 -16.34
CA ALA A 29 0.50 -0.55 -15.53
C ALA A 29 0.20 -1.25 -14.19
N VAL A 30 0.96 -1.05 -13.11
CA VAL A 30 1.05 0.14 -12.24
C VAL A 30 -0.35 0.63 -11.82
N MET A 31 -0.95 -0.07 -10.86
CA MET A 31 -1.92 0.52 -9.94
C MET A 31 -1.30 0.53 -8.54
N THR A 32 -0.63 1.63 -8.20
CA THR A 32 -0.36 1.98 -6.80
C THR A 32 -0.14 3.48 -6.72
N ARG A 33 -1.20 4.23 -6.41
CA ARG A 33 -1.09 5.53 -5.75
C ARG A 33 -2.41 5.93 -5.09
N ALA A 34 -2.44 5.90 -3.77
CA ALA A 34 -3.38 6.66 -2.97
C ALA A 34 -2.93 8.13 -2.89
N LEU A 35 -3.88 9.09 -2.91
CA LEU A 35 -4.13 10.06 -1.83
C LEU A 35 -4.88 11.32 -2.32
N SER A 36 -5.76 11.80 -1.43
CA SER A 36 -6.35 13.14 -1.30
C SER A 36 -7.63 13.44 -2.08
N SER A 37 -8.78 13.34 -1.42
CA SER A 37 -9.91 14.23 -1.69
C SER A 37 -10.56 14.72 -0.39
N ARG A 38 -10.77 16.04 -0.33
CA ARG A 38 -11.53 16.74 0.70
C ARG A 38 -13.01 16.52 0.45
N SER A 39 -13.76 16.12 1.47
CA SER A 39 -15.20 15.97 1.48
C SER A 39 -15.93 17.29 1.74
N THR A 40 -16.97 17.60 0.96
CA THR A 40 -18.07 18.51 1.36
C THR A 40 -19.41 17.81 1.06
N PRO A 41 -20.39 17.81 1.99
CA PRO A 41 -21.60 17.03 1.82
C PRO A 41 -22.78 17.81 1.23
N ASP A 42 -23.47 17.10 0.33
CA ASP A 42 -24.90 16.80 0.32
C ASP A 42 -25.95 17.91 0.04
N ARG A 43 -26.87 17.57 -0.87
CA ARG A 43 -28.14 18.27 -1.07
C ARG A 43 -29.25 17.23 -1.22
N ASP A 44 -30.08 17.22 -0.17
CA ASP A 44 -31.36 16.55 -0.01
C ASP A 44 -32.21 16.47 -1.29
N LEU A 45 -32.68 15.27 -1.61
CA LEU A 45 -33.86 15.06 -2.44
C LEU A 45 -34.69 13.90 -1.90
N ARG A 46 -35.93 14.22 -1.49
CA ARG A 46 -37.22 13.52 -1.79
C ARG A 46 -38.32 13.99 -0.82
N PRO A 47 -39.61 13.67 -1.03
CA PRO A 47 -40.33 13.38 -2.28
C PRO A 47 -41.64 14.19 -2.40
N ARG A 48 -42.24 14.29 -3.60
CA ARG A 48 -43.66 14.66 -3.74
C ARG A 48 -44.44 13.52 -4.38
N ARG A 49 -45.51 13.13 -3.68
CA ARG A 49 -46.54 12.17 -4.08
C ARG A 49 -47.40 12.77 -5.20
N ALA A 50 -47.75 11.97 -6.21
CA ALA A 50 -48.87 12.21 -7.11
C ALA A 50 -49.48 10.84 -7.45
N PHE A 51 -50.69 10.57 -6.94
CA PHE A 51 -51.98 10.71 -7.62
C PHE A 51 -52.17 9.72 -8.77
N ILE A 52 -53.02 8.73 -8.48
CA ILE A 52 -53.53 7.72 -9.40
C ILE A 52 -54.60 8.38 -10.26
N GLY A 53 -54.44 8.32 -11.58
CA GLY A 53 -55.44 8.68 -12.56
C GLY A 53 -55.40 7.68 -13.71
N ALA A 54 -56.39 6.78 -13.74
CA ALA A 54 -56.57 5.82 -14.82
C ALA A 54 -57.10 6.55 -16.06
N VAL A 55 -56.38 6.44 -17.18
CA VAL A 55 -56.88 6.81 -18.51
C VAL A 55 -56.59 5.64 -19.44
N LEU A 56 -57.67 5.01 -19.91
CA LEU A 56 -57.68 4.05 -21.02
C LEU A 56 -57.44 4.83 -22.32
N LEU A 57 -56.28 4.63 -22.94
CA LEU A 57 -56.01 5.06 -24.31
C LEU A 57 -55.44 3.89 -25.11
N SER A 58 -56.15 3.62 -26.20
CA SER A 58 -55.82 2.78 -27.36
C SER A 58 -54.35 2.37 -27.47
N VAL A 59 -54.10 1.06 -27.46
CA VAL A 59 -52.79 0.46 -27.73
C VAL A 59 -52.45 0.68 -29.21
N PRO A 60 -51.46 1.51 -29.56
CA PRO A 60 -50.78 1.34 -30.84
C PRO A 60 -49.89 0.11 -30.66
N THR A 61 -49.92 -0.83 -31.60
CA THR A 61 -48.86 -1.82 -31.71
C THR A 61 -47.57 -1.09 -32.03
N PHE A 62 -46.87 -0.64 -30.98
CA PHE A 62 -45.46 -0.28 -31.06
C PHE A 62 -44.74 -1.58 -31.40
N SER A 63 -44.31 -1.70 -32.65
CA SER A 63 -43.19 -2.57 -32.97
C SER A 63 -42.05 -2.06 -32.10
N ALA A 64 -41.75 -2.78 -31.02
CA ALA A 64 -40.59 -2.53 -30.21
C ALA A 64 -39.39 -2.81 -31.11
N ALA A 65 -38.94 -1.79 -31.84
CA ALA A 65 -37.58 -1.75 -32.32
C ALA A 65 -36.74 -1.87 -31.04
N SER A 66 -36.23 -3.07 -30.78
CA SER A 66 -35.27 -3.28 -29.73
C SER A 66 -34.15 -2.30 -30.02
N VAL A 67 -34.04 -1.26 -29.19
CA VAL A 67 -32.76 -0.58 -29.05
C VAL A 67 -31.89 -1.64 -28.40
N ALA A 68 -31.33 -2.53 -29.23
CA ALA A 68 -30.22 -3.36 -28.86
C ALA A 68 -29.11 -2.35 -28.55
N GLY A 69 -29.04 -1.92 -27.28
CA GLY A 69 -27.97 -1.09 -26.80
C GLY A 69 -26.68 -1.75 -27.25
N ALA A 70 -25.83 -0.99 -27.96
CA ALA A 70 -24.56 -1.50 -28.43
C ALA A 70 -23.89 -2.24 -27.28
N ALA A 71 -23.60 -3.53 -27.48
CA ALA A 71 -22.99 -4.34 -26.44
C ALA A 71 -21.68 -3.66 -26.02
N GLU A 72 -21.56 -3.28 -24.75
CA GLU A 72 -20.38 -2.60 -24.25
C GLU A 72 -19.14 -3.46 -24.50
N SER A 73 -18.10 -2.84 -25.06
CA SER A 73 -16.83 -3.50 -25.31
C SER A 73 -16.03 -3.68 -24.01
N VAL A 74 -15.10 -4.64 -24.00
CA VAL A 74 -14.15 -4.83 -22.89
C VAL A 74 -13.37 -3.54 -22.61
N ASP A 75 -12.99 -2.79 -23.64
CA ASP A 75 -12.23 -1.53 -23.51
C ASP A 75 -13.05 -0.39 -22.88
N GLU A 76 -14.36 -0.32 -23.15
CA GLU A 76 -15.26 0.64 -22.50
C GLU A 76 -15.47 0.29 -21.03
N LEU A 77 -15.73 -0.99 -20.74
CA LEU A 77 -15.86 -1.48 -19.38
C LEU A 77 -14.57 -1.28 -18.58
N GLN A 78 -13.40 -1.55 -19.16
CA GLN A 78 -12.13 -1.32 -18.48
C GLN A 78 -11.93 0.17 -18.14
N ARG A 79 -12.27 1.09 -19.04
CA ARG A 79 -12.21 2.53 -18.75
C ARG A 79 -13.19 2.94 -17.64
N SER A 80 -14.41 2.39 -17.67
CA SER A 80 -15.42 2.63 -16.63
C SER A 80 -14.97 2.10 -15.26
N LEU A 81 -14.35 0.92 -15.22
CA LEU A 81 -13.78 0.32 -14.00
C LEU A 81 -12.73 1.24 -13.38
N VAL A 82 -11.78 1.70 -14.20
CA VAL A 82 -10.71 2.61 -13.74
C VAL A 82 -11.31 3.91 -13.21
N ALA A 83 -12.25 4.53 -13.94
CA ALA A 83 -12.89 5.77 -13.52
C ALA A 83 -13.64 5.61 -12.18
N ALA A 84 -14.38 4.51 -12.00
CA ALA A 84 -15.08 4.21 -10.75
C ALA A 84 -14.09 3.99 -9.58
N TYR A 85 -13.00 3.27 -9.83
CA TYR A 85 -11.97 3.02 -8.82
C TYR A 85 -11.23 4.31 -8.41
N GLU A 86 -10.91 5.20 -9.36
CA GLU A 86 -10.21 6.46 -9.09
C GLU A 86 -11.01 7.39 -8.15
N VAL A 87 -12.33 7.38 -8.27
CA VAL A 87 -13.22 8.14 -7.35
C VAL A 87 -13.62 7.33 -6.11
N GLN A 88 -13.04 6.14 -5.92
CA GLN A 88 -13.33 5.20 -4.82
C GLN A 88 -14.80 4.76 -4.75
N ASP A 89 -15.51 4.76 -5.89
CA ASP A 89 -16.81 4.11 -6.00
C ASP A 89 -16.61 2.61 -6.21
N PHE A 90 -16.26 1.93 -5.13
CA PHE A 90 -15.99 0.49 -5.15
C PHE A 90 -17.22 -0.34 -5.50
N THR A 91 -18.43 0.18 -5.27
CA THR A 91 -19.68 -0.50 -5.65
C THR A 91 -19.83 -0.51 -7.17
N ALA A 92 -19.70 0.66 -7.82
CA ALA A 92 -19.75 0.75 -9.27
C ALA A 92 -18.58 -0.02 -9.91
N ALA A 93 -17.37 0.07 -9.34
CA ALA A 93 -16.21 -0.67 -9.82
C ALA A 93 -16.45 -2.19 -9.82
N LEU A 94 -17.01 -2.74 -8.74
CA LEU A 94 -17.31 -4.18 -8.65
C LEU A 94 -18.45 -4.62 -9.58
N ASP A 95 -19.43 -3.76 -9.86
CA ASP A 95 -20.47 -4.07 -10.85
C ASP A 95 -19.89 -4.17 -12.27
N VAL A 96 -19.10 -3.18 -12.68
CA VAL A 96 -18.38 -3.19 -13.97
C VAL A 96 -17.47 -4.41 -14.08
N LEU A 97 -16.76 -4.74 -12.99
CA LEU A 97 -15.90 -5.90 -12.96
C LEU A 97 -16.66 -7.22 -13.07
N GLY A 98 -17.85 -7.31 -12.48
CA GLY A 98 -18.75 -8.45 -12.67
C GLY A 98 -19.12 -8.67 -14.13
N ARG A 99 -19.25 -7.60 -14.92
CA ARG A 99 -19.51 -7.65 -16.37
C ARG A 99 -18.27 -8.11 -17.14
N LEU A 100 -17.10 -7.54 -16.85
CA LEU A 100 -15.81 -7.96 -17.42
C LEU A 100 -15.54 -9.45 -17.19
N ARG A 101 -15.76 -9.94 -15.97
CA ARG A 101 -15.58 -11.36 -15.63
C ARG A 101 -16.59 -12.31 -16.28
N ARG A 102 -17.75 -11.82 -16.74
CA ARG A 102 -18.66 -12.64 -17.57
C ARG A 102 -18.15 -12.80 -19.00
N MET A 103 -17.50 -11.76 -19.53
CA MET A 103 -16.94 -11.78 -20.88
C MET A 103 -15.60 -12.53 -20.93
N GLU A 104 -14.76 -12.34 -19.92
CA GLU A 104 -13.40 -12.89 -19.83
C GLU A 104 -13.19 -13.60 -18.48
N PRO A 105 -13.86 -14.75 -18.22
CA PRO A 105 -13.94 -15.36 -16.89
C PRO A 105 -12.63 -15.92 -16.34
N LYS A 106 -11.64 -16.18 -17.20
CA LYS A 106 -10.34 -16.75 -16.82
C LYS A 106 -9.21 -15.72 -16.80
N GLU A 107 -9.53 -14.46 -17.08
CA GLU A 107 -8.53 -13.43 -17.26
C GLU A 107 -8.03 -12.93 -15.90
N LEU A 108 -6.75 -13.21 -15.59
CA LEU A 108 -6.16 -13.00 -14.26
C LEU A 108 -6.32 -11.56 -13.76
N LYS A 109 -6.12 -10.56 -14.64
CA LYS A 109 -6.24 -9.14 -14.27
C LYS A 109 -7.62 -8.77 -13.70
N TRP A 110 -8.69 -9.45 -14.13
CA TRP A 110 -10.04 -9.16 -13.60
C TRP A 110 -10.30 -9.83 -12.26
N ILE A 111 -9.73 -11.01 -12.05
CA ILE A 111 -9.84 -11.73 -10.78
C ILE A 111 -9.00 -11.01 -9.72
N GLU A 112 -7.80 -10.57 -10.09
CA GLU A 112 -6.94 -9.75 -9.24
C GLU A 112 -7.57 -8.39 -8.92
N ALA A 113 -8.17 -7.70 -9.91
CA ALA A 113 -8.87 -6.45 -9.66
C ALA A 113 -10.03 -6.65 -8.66
N ASP A 114 -10.74 -7.78 -8.73
CA ASP A 114 -11.84 -8.09 -7.81
C ASP A 114 -11.31 -8.20 -6.39
N ALA A 115 -10.22 -8.93 -6.24
CA ALA A 115 -9.56 -9.10 -4.95
C ALA A 115 -9.07 -7.77 -4.39
N THR A 116 -8.39 -6.96 -5.21
CA THR A 116 -7.83 -5.66 -4.81
C THR A 116 -8.92 -4.66 -4.40
N ILE A 117 -9.95 -4.49 -5.22
CA ILE A 117 -11.07 -3.57 -4.94
C ILE A 117 -11.83 -4.03 -3.68
N SER A 118 -11.97 -5.34 -3.48
CA SER A 118 -12.59 -5.90 -2.28
C SER A 118 -11.75 -5.63 -1.03
N THR A 119 -10.41 -5.75 -1.10
CA THR A 119 -9.50 -5.36 -0.01
C THR A 119 -9.63 -3.87 0.32
N ASP A 120 -9.70 -3.01 -0.69
CA ASP A 120 -9.81 -1.56 -0.49
C ASP A 120 -11.14 -1.16 0.16
N ARG A 121 -12.24 -1.79 -0.26
CA ARG A 121 -13.57 -1.60 0.36
C ARG A 121 -13.73 -2.30 1.72
N LYS A 122 -12.72 -3.03 2.20
CA LYS A 122 -12.72 -3.82 3.45
C LYS A 122 -13.63 -5.05 3.44
N ASP A 123 -13.96 -5.55 2.26
CA ASP A 123 -14.65 -6.84 2.06
C ASP A 123 -13.60 -7.95 1.93
N PHE A 124 -12.95 -8.25 3.06
CA PHE A 124 -11.80 -9.17 3.06
C PHE A 124 -12.19 -10.62 2.76
N GLU A 125 -13.42 -11.04 3.11
CA GLU A 125 -13.89 -12.39 2.77
C GLU A 125 -13.97 -12.58 1.25
N ARG A 126 -14.55 -11.61 0.53
CA ARG A 126 -14.55 -11.63 -0.94
C ARG A 126 -13.14 -11.54 -1.50
N ALA A 127 -12.31 -10.65 -0.94
CA ALA A 127 -10.94 -10.47 -1.39
C ALA A 127 -10.13 -11.77 -1.33
N LEU A 128 -10.18 -12.47 -0.20
CA LEU A 128 -9.45 -13.72 0.00
C LEU A 128 -9.89 -14.81 -0.98
N LYS A 129 -11.21 -14.98 -1.19
CA LYS A 129 -11.73 -15.92 -2.20
C LYS A 129 -11.20 -15.62 -3.60
N SER A 130 -11.20 -14.34 -3.99
CA SER A 130 -10.69 -13.92 -5.30
C SER A 130 -9.16 -14.06 -5.41
N TYR A 131 -8.41 -13.78 -4.34
CA TYR A 131 -6.96 -14.01 -4.32
C TYR A 131 -6.59 -15.48 -4.39
N ASP A 132 -7.33 -16.37 -3.74
CA ASP A 132 -7.06 -17.82 -3.82
C ASP A 132 -7.24 -18.33 -5.25
N VAL A 133 -8.28 -17.89 -5.96
CA VAL A 133 -8.46 -18.20 -7.40
C VAL A 133 -7.33 -17.59 -8.24
N ALA A 134 -6.97 -16.33 -7.98
CA ALA A 134 -5.89 -15.66 -8.72
C ALA A 134 -4.53 -16.35 -8.50
N TYR A 135 -4.28 -16.86 -7.29
CA TYR A 135 -3.06 -17.56 -6.92
C TYR A 135 -2.91 -18.85 -7.73
N GLU A 136 -3.97 -19.65 -7.83
CA GLU A 136 -3.97 -20.88 -8.63
C GLU A 136 -3.68 -20.61 -10.12
N ILE A 137 -4.14 -19.49 -10.66
CA ILE A 137 -3.89 -19.09 -12.06
C ILE A 137 -2.46 -18.56 -12.23
N ALA A 138 -1.92 -17.88 -11.23
CA ALA A 138 -0.59 -17.26 -11.29
C ALA A 138 0.57 -18.25 -11.10
N LYS A 139 0.31 -19.48 -10.62
CA LYS A 139 1.34 -20.50 -10.39
C LYS A 139 2.21 -20.73 -11.64
N GLY A 140 3.52 -20.69 -11.43
CA GLY A 140 4.52 -20.85 -12.50
C GLY A 140 5.00 -19.55 -13.12
N ASP A 141 4.33 -18.42 -12.86
CA ASP A 141 4.86 -17.07 -13.11
C ASP A 141 5.24 -16.44 -11.76
N ALA A 142 6.53 -16.46 -11.43
CA ALA A 142 7.04 -15.96 -10.15
C ALA A 142 6.68 -14.48 -9.89
N GLY A 143 6.57 -13.66 -10.93
CA GLY A 143 6.19 -12.26 -10.80
C GLY A 143 4.71 -12.08 -10.49
N ALA A 144 3.85 -12.81 -11.19
CA ALA A 144 2.42 -12.83 -10.91
C ALA A 144 2.11 -13.44 -9.54
N GLU A 145 2.78 -14.55 -9.20
CA GLU A 145 2.62 -15.24 -7.92
C GLU A 145 2.98 -14.31 -6.75
N ALA A 146 4.15 -13.67 -6.78
CA ALA A 146 4.57 -12.74 -5.75
C ALA A 146 3.61 -11.54 -5.62
N ARG A 147 3.09 -11.00 -6.73
CA ARG A 147 2.13 -9.91 -6.70
C ARG A 147 0.79 -10.32 -6.06
N ILE A 148 0.28 -11.49 -6.40
CA ILE A 148 -0.96 -12.03 -5.82
C ILE A 148 -0.80 -12.34 -4.33
N LEU A 149 0.28 -13.01 -3.94
CA LEU A 149 0.57 -13.34 -2.55
C LEU A 149 0.70 -12.08 -1.68
N ASN A 150 1.36 -11.03 -2.18
CA ASN A 150 1.44 -9.76 -1.47
C ASN A 150 0.05 -9.14 -1.23
N GLY A 151 -0.83 -9.17 -2.24
CA GLY A 151 -2.21 -8.69 -2.08
C GLY A 151 -3.04 -9.55 -1.11
N ARG A 152 -2.87 -10.88 -1.17
CA ARG A 152 -3.53 -11.81 -0.26
C ARG A 152 -3.06 -11.64 1.18
N ALA A 153 -1.77 -11.45 1.40
CA ALA A 153 -1.20 -11.14 2.71
C ALA A 153 -1.86 -9.88 3.30
N LEU A 154 -1.99 -8.81 2.53
CA LEU A 154 -2.67 -7.59 2.97
C LEU A 154 -4.15 -7.83 3.33
N ALA A 155 -4.86 -8.68 2.58
CA ALA A 155 -6.23 -9.06 2.93
C ALA A 155 -6.30 -9.90 4.22
N ARG A 156 -5.33 -10.80 4.43
CA ARG A 156 -5.18 -11.59 5.66
C ARG A 156 -4.88 -10.70 6.87
N GLU A 157 -4.07 -9.66 6.70
CA GLU A 157 -3.86 -8.62 7.72
C GLU A 157 -5.19 -7.94 8.11
N GLY A 158 -6.06 -7.69 7.14
CA GLY A 158 -7.38 -7.09 7.35
C GLY A 158 -8.33 -7.92 8.23
N VAL A 159 -8.12 -9.24 8.29
CA VAL A 159 -8.87 -10.17 9.15
C VAL A 159 -8.04 -10.67 10.33
N TYR A 160 -6.88 -10.06 10.61
CA TYR A 160 -5.99 -10.43 11.70
C TYR A 160 -5.41 -11.87 11.60
N ASP A 161 -5.37 -12.44 10.40
CA ASP A 161 -4.79 -13.76 10.13
C ASP A 161 -3.27 -13.65 9.93
N TRP A 162 -2.58 -13.33 11.02
CA TRP A 162 -1.15 -13.04 11.01
C TRP A 162 -0.25 -14.20 10.58
N PRO A 163 -0.48 -15.46 11.02
CA PRO A 163 0.36 -16.58 10.58
C PRO A 163 0.32 -16.77 9.06
N ASN A 164 -0.86 -16.80 8.47
CA ASN A 164 -0.98 -16.99 7.02
C ASN A 164 -0.53 -15.74 6.24
N ALA A 165 -0.68 -14.53 6.79
CA ALA A 165 -0.11 -13.32 6.18
C ALA A 165 1.43 -13.37 6.17
N LEU A 166 2.03 -13.88 7.24
CA LEU A 166 3.48 -14.08 7.33
C LEU A 166 3.96 -15.08 6.28
N ASP A 167 3.28 -16.22 6.14
CA ASP A 167 3.63 -17.24 5.15
C ASP A 167 3.60 -16.68 3.72
N ASP A 168 2.55 -15.92 3.37
CA ASP A 168 2.46 -15.26 2.06
C ASP A 168 3.61 -14.26 1.86
N TYR A 169 3.92 -13.41 2.85
CA TYR A 169 5.02 -12.45 2.71
C TYR A 169 6.41 -13.10 2.66
N ASP A 170 6.64 -14.17 3.42
CA ASP A 170 7.88 -14.95 3.34
C ASP A 170 8.04 -15.56 1.94
N GLU A 171 6.95 -16.08 1.36
CA GLU A 171 6.97 -16.64 0.02
C GLU A 171 7.21 -15.59 -1.07
N VAL A 172 6.63 -14.39 -0.95
CA VAL A 172 6.92 -13.25 -1.85
C VAL A 172 8.42 -12.95 -1.88
N LEU A 173 9.06 -12.90 -0.71
CA LEU A 173 10.49 -12.59 -0.60
C LEU A 173 11.36 -13.75 -1.10
N ARG A 174 10.95 -15.01 -0.86
CA ARG A 174 11.61 -16.20 -1.41
C ARG A 174 11.53 -16.23 -2.94
N LEU A 175 10.37 -15.91 -3.53
CA LEU A 175 10.18 -15.82 -4.97
C LEU A 175 11.05 -14.73 -5.59
N ALA A 176 11.13 -13.56 -4.95
CA ALA A 176 12.00 -12.48 -5.39
C ALA A 176 13.48 -12.92 -5.41
N GLU A 177 13.97 -13.49 -4.31
CA GLU A 177 15.36 -13.95 -4.19
C GLU A 177 15.69 -15.05 -5.20
N SER A 178 14.87 -16.11 -5.27
CA SER A 178 15.09 -17.25 -6.17
C SER A 178 15.05 -16.90 -7.66
N ASN A 179 14.44 -15.76 -8.02
CA ASN A 179 14.37 -15.26 -9.39
C ASN A 179 15.28 -14.04 -9.65
N GLY A 180 16.19 -13.72 -8.71
CA GLY A 180 17.18 -12.66 -8.89
C GLY A 180 16.61 -11.24 -8.84
N PHE A 181 15.42 -11.05 -8.28
CA PHE A 181 14.82 -9.74 -8.04
C PHE A 181 15.22 -9.19 -6.67
N ALA A 182 15.39 -7.87 -6.60
CA ALA A 182 15.52 -7.20 -5.31
C ALA A 182 14.19 -7.28 -4.54
N PRO A 183 14.20 -7.47 -3.20
CA PRO A 183 12.98 -7.47 -2.42
C PRO A 183 12.30 -6.10 -2.45
N ASP A 184 10.97 -6.09 -2.48
CA ASP A 184 10.20 -4.85 -2.35
C ASP A 184 10.25 -4.36 -0.89
N PRO A 185 10.72 -3.13 -0.63
CA PRO A 185 10.76 -2.59 0.73
C PRO A 185 9.38 -2.47 1.40
N TYR A 186 8.28 -2.34 0.65
CA TYR A 186 6.94 -2.37 1.25
C TYR A 186 6.60 -3.76 1.79
N VAL A 187 6.97 -4.83 1.07
CA VAL A 187 6.76 -6.22 1.53
C VAL A 187 7.50 -6.46 2.83
N LEU A 188 8.77 -6.03 2.91
CA LEU A 188 9.57 -6.14 4.13
C LEU A 188 8.92 -5.38 5.29
N ASN A 189 8.51 -4.13 5.07
CA ASN A 189 7.86 -3.34 6.13
C ASN A 189 6.52 -3.96 6.57
N SER A 190 5.71 -4.49 5.65
CA SER A 190 4.46 -5.19 6.00
C SER A 190 4.72 -6.49 6.76
N ARG A 191 5.70 -7.29 6.33
CA ARG A 191 6.14 -8.48 7.08
C ARG A 191 6.61 -8.13 8.49
N GLY A 192 7.34 -7.03 8.64
CA GLY A 192 7.71 -6.49 9.94
C GLY A 192 6.50 -6.19 10.83
N ASN A 193 5.43 -5.60 10.28
CA ASN A 193 4.19 -5.34 11.05
C ASN A 193 3.50 -6.65 11.47
N VAL A 194 3.47 -7.65 10.58
CA VAL A 194 2.89 -8.97 10.87
C VAL A 194 3.72 -9.68 11.96
N ARG A 195 5.05 -9.66 11.85
CA ARG A 195 5.97 -10.19 12.87
C ARG A 195 5.78 -9.49 14.22
N GLY A 196 5.60 -8.17 14.23
CA GLY A 196 5.26 -7.42 15.44
C GLY A 196 3.93 -7.87 16.06
N SER A 197 2.91 -8.11 15.22
CA SER A 197 1.61 -8.63 15.67
C SER A 197 1.69 -10.07 16.23
N LEU A 198 2.72 -10.82 15.84
CA LEU A 198 3.09 -12.13 16.39
C LEU A 198 4.11 -12.05 17.53
N ASN A 199 4.39 -10.87 18.08
CA ASN A 199 5.41 -10.60 19.11
C ASN A 199 6.86 -10.96 18.74
N ARG A 200 7.16 -11.10 17.44
CA ARG A 200 8.50 -11.35 16.90
C ARG A 200 9.24 -10.04 16.66
N TRP A 201 9.46 -9.27 17.72
CA TRP A 201 9.93 -7.89 17.62
C TRP A 201 11.37 -7.74 17.12
N MET A 202 12.24 -8.74 17.37
CA MET A 202 13.59 -8.75 16.82
C MET A 202 13.56 -8.89 15.29
N ASP A 203 12.82 -9.88 14.79
CA ASP A 203 12.65 -10.11 13.35
C ASP A 203 11.93 -8.94 12.66
N ALA A 204 10.99 -8.29 13.36
CA ALA A 204 10.29 -7.10 12.86
C ALA A 204 11.24 -5.91 12.71
N ARG A 205 12.08 -5.65 13.72
CA ARG A 205 13.09 -4.59 13.69
C ARG A 205 14.04 -4.77 12.49
N ASP A 206 14.51 -5.99 12.26
CA ASP A 206 15.44 -6.29 11.17
C ASP A 206 14.77 -6.10 9.79
N ASP A 207 13.49 -6.44 9.66
CA ASP A 207 12.70 -6.16 8.45
C ASP A 207 12.51 -4.66 8.21
N TYR A 208 12.19 -3.90 9.26
CA TYR A 208 12.05 -2.44 9.16
C TYR A 208 13.36 -1.75 8.80
N GLU A 209 14.49 -2.19 9.36
CA GLU A 209 15.82 -1.69 9.01
C GLU A 209 16.12 -1.94 7.53
N ARG A 210 15.95 -3.19 7.07
CA ARG A 210 16.16 -3.55 5.65
C ARG A 210 15.23 -2.78 4.72
N ALA A 211 13.97 -2.60 5.08
CA ALA A 211 13.01 -1.80 4.31
C ALA A 211 13.45 -0.33 4.23
N GLY A 212 13.85 0.27 5.35
CA GLY A 212 14.35 1.64 5.41
C GLY A 212 15.58 1.86 4.54
N ASP A 213 16.54 0.95 4.61
CA ASP A 213 17.77 1.00 3.80
C ASP A 213 17.46 0.89 2.31
N LEU A 214 16.55 0.02 1.91
CA LEU A 214 16.11 -0.11 0.53
C LEU A 214 15.37 1.14 0.05
N PHE A 215 14.47 1.72 0.84
CA PHE A 215 13.81 2.99 0.48
C PHE A 215 14.79 4.15 0.35
N GLN A 216 15.77 4.22 1.25
CA GLN A 216 16.77 5.27 1.24
C GLN A 216 17.71 5.16 0.04
N ASN A 217 18.10 3.94 -0.32
CA ASN A 217 18.99 3.67 -1.43
C ASN A 217 18.26 3.52 -2.78
N ALA A 218 16.92 3.47 -2.77
CA ALA A 218 16.13 3.44 -3.99
C ALA A 218 16.36 4.74 -4.78
N LYS A 219 17.02 4.60 -5.93
CA LYS A 219 16.92 5.58 -7.00
C LYS A 219 15.46 5.56 -7.43
N GLY A 220 14.69 6.60 -7.12
CA GLY A 220 13.25 6.64 -7.38
C GLY A 220 12.87 6.25 -8.82
N PHE A 221 11.58 6.03 -9.09
CA PHE A 221 11.10 5.84 -10.46
C PHE A 221 11.60 6.99 -11.34
N ARG A 222 12.47 6.71 -12.32
CA ARG A 222 12.96 7.71 -13.28
C ARG A 222 11.84 8.11 -14.24
N ASN A 223 11.01 9.06 -13.82
CA ASN A 223 10.23 9.91 -14.72
C ASN A 223 10.88 11.30 -14.71
N GLY A 224 11.89 11.52 -15.56
CA GLY A 224 12.64 12.79 -15.65
C GLY A 224 13.88 12.90 -14.76
N ALA A 225 14.38 14.12 -14.60
CA ALA A 225 15.68 14.45 -13.98
C ALA A 225 15.67 14.50 -12.43
N SER A 226 14.59 14.09 -11.76
CA SER A 226 14.50 14.07 -10.30
C SER A 226 14.59 12.63 -9.78
N THR A 227 15.72 12.28 -9.17
CA THR A 227 15.80 11.13 -8.26
C THR A 227 15.18 11.52 -6.92
N THR A 228 13.85 11.56 -6.84
CA THR A 228 13.21 11.70 -5.53
C THR A 228 13.40 10.37 -4.80
N GLN A 229 14.29 10.34 -3.80
CA GLN A 229 14.32 9.27 -2.81
C GLN A 229 12.89 9.07 -2.30
N ARG A 230 12.47 7.83 -2.04
CA ARG A 230 11.19 7.58 -1.36
C ARG A 230 11.35 7.86 0.13
N LEU A 231 11.67 9.11 0.44
CA LEU A 231 12.04 9.54 1.79
C LEU A 231 10.91 9.22 2.76
N ASP A 232 9.65 9.42 2.37
CA ASP A 232 8.49 9.07 3.20
C ASP A 232 8.48 7.59 3.60
N GLY A 233 8.78 6.69 2.67
CA GLY A 233 8.90 5.25 2.94
C GLY A 233 10.05 4.93 3.88
N ALA A 234 11.22 5.55 3.66
CA ALA A 234 12.37 5.36 4.54
C ALA A 234 12.09 5.88 5.96
N ILE A 235 11.51 7.07 6.10
CA ILE A 235 11.14 7.65 7.39
C ILE A 235 10.13 6.75 8.12
N TYR A 236 9.13 6.22 7.41
CA TYR A 236 8.14 5.33 8.00
C TYR A 236 8.76 4.02 8.49
N ALA A 237 9.58 3.36 7.66
CA ALA A 237 10.26 2.12 8.02
C ALA A 237 11.25 2.32 9.18
N TYR A 238 12.07 3.37 9.16
CA TYR A 238 12.98 3.68 10.27
C TYR A 238 12.23 4.08 11.55
N SER A 239 11.06 4.73 11.44
CA SER A 239 10.18 4.97 12.60
C SER A 239 9.74 3.65 13.22
N ASN A 240 9.28 2.69 12.40
CA ASN A 240 8.93 1.34 12.87
C ASN A 240 10.10 0.60 13.52
N ARG A 241 11.30 0.71 12.95
CA ARG A 241 12.54 0.16 13.54
C ARG A 241 12.80 0.76 14.92
N ALA A 242 12.69 2.08 15.07
CA ALA A 242 12.92 2.74 16.35
C ALA A 242 11.89 2.32 17.40
N LEU A 243 10.62 2.24 17.01
CA LEU A 243 9.55 1.74 17.88
C LEU A 243 9.80 0.30 18.33
N ALA A 244 10.18 -0.59 17.40
CA ALA A 244 10.54 -1.97 17.71
C ALA A 244 11.80 -2.05 18.61
N THR A 245 12.75 -1.15 18.43
CA THR A 245 13.93 -1.03 19.30
C THR A 245 13.53 -0.70 20.75
N ALA A 246 12.61 0.24 20.94
CA ALA A 246 12.08 0.56 22.27
C ALA A 246 11.30 -0.62 22.88
N GLN A 247 10.52 -1.35 22.07
CA GLN A 247 9.81 -2.56 22.50
C GLN A 247 10.75 -3.66 22.99
N LEU A 248 11.97 -3.73 22.44
CA LEU A 248 13.02 -4.66 22.84
C LEU A 248 13.82 -4.17 24.07
N GLY A 249 13.49 -3.01 24.63
CA GLY A 249 14.08 -2.45 25.85
C GLY A 249 15.20 -1.44 25.64
N ASP A 250 15.65 -1.21 24.40
CA ASP A 250 16.66 -0.16 24.10
C ASP A 250 15.98 1.18 23.81
N GLU A 251 15.42 1.79 24.86
CA GLU A 251 14.71 3.06 24.77
C GLU A 251 15.64 4.23 24.39
N ASP A 252 16.87 4.25 24.92
CA ASP A 252 17.86 5.28 24.60
C ASP A 252 18.29 5.19 23.13
N GLY A 253 18.50 3.98 22.62
CA GLY A 253 18.79 3.74 21.21
C GLY A 253 17.62 4.13 20.32
N ALA A 254 16.39 3.78 20.70
CA ALA A 254 15.19 4.20 19.98
C ALA A 254 15.04 5.73 19.94
N LEU A 255 15.30 6.42 21.06
CA LEU A 255 15.21 7.87 21.13
C LEU A 255 16.24 8.54 20.21
N ARG A 256 17.50 8.09 20.23
CA ARG A 256 18.54 8.58 19.30
C ARG A 256 18.14 8.40 17.83
N GLN A 257 17.49 7.29 17.50
CA GLN A 257 16.98 7.03 16.15
C GLN A 257 15.87 8.02 15.76
N LEU A 258 14.89 8.22 16.65
CA LEU A 258 13.79 9.17 16.43
C LEU A 258 14.30 10.62 16.33
N GLU A 259 15.24 11.04 17.17
CA GLU A 259 15.91 12.33 17.07
C GLU A 259 16.62 12.54 15.73
N ALA A 260 17.23 11.48 15.16
CA ALA A 260 17.79 11.55 13.82
C ALA A 260 16.71 11.70 12.74
N LEU A 261 15.56 11.06 12.90
CA LEU A 261 14.43 11.17 11.99
C LEU A 261 13.75 12.55 12.06
N THR A 262 13.62 13.17 13.24
CA THR A 262 13.04 14.52 13.35
C THR A 262 13.86 15.59 12.63
N ARG A 263 15.19 15.42 12.52
CA ARG A 263 16.03 16.32 11.70
C ARG A 263 15.75 16.17 10.20
N ARG A 264 15.43 14.96 9.73
CA ARG A 264 15.17 14.65 8.31
C ARG A 264 13.73 14.90 7.90
N ALA A 265 12.80 14.66 8.80
CA ALA A 265 11.36 14.81 8.60
C ALA A 265 10.75 15.61 9.76
N PRO A 266 11.04 16.92 9.86
CA PRO A 266 10.63 17.75 10.98
C PRO A 266 9.11 17.94 11.09
N ASN A 267 8.32 17.55 10.09
CA ASN A 267 6.85 17.64 10.16
C ASN A 267 6.18 16.27 10.34
N SER A 268 6.95 15.21 10.64
CA SER A 268 6.38 13.89 10.91
C SER A 268 5.74 13.83 12.30
N ALA A 269 4.40 13.90 12.36
CA ALA A 269 3.66 13.73 13.61
C ALA A 269 3.92 12.38 14.28
N ASP A 270 4.13 11.31 13.49
CA ASP A 270 4.45 9.96 13.99
C ASP A 270 5.74 9.95 14.81
N VAL A 271 6.83 10.39 14.19
CA VAL A 271 8.17 10.37 14.78
C VAL A 271 8.21 11.27 16.01
N ARG A 272 7.53 12.43 15.94
CA ARG A 272 7.49 13.38 17.06
C ARG A 272 6.64 12.88 18.22
N ALA A 273 5.49 12.27 17.97
CA ALA A 273 4.70 11.64 19.02
C ALA A 273 5.48 10.51 19.70
N ALA A 274 6.22 9.71 18.93
CA ALA A 274 7.04 8.63 19.46
C ALA A 274 8.19 9.18 20.32
N ALA A 275 8.85 10.25 19.86
CA ALA A 275 9.89 10.93 20.62
C ALA A 275 9.33 11.55 21.91
N ALA A 276 8.16 12.18 21.87
CA ALA A 276 7.50 12.75 23.05
C ALA A 276 7.23 11.67 24.11
N ALA A 277 6.71 10.50 23.71
CA ALA A 277 6.47 9.38 24.60
C ALA A 277 7.76 8.86 25.27
N LEU A 278 8.87 8.78 24.51
CA LEU A 278 10.18 8.34 25.06
C LEU A 278 10.84 9.40 25.95
N TYR A 279 10.81 10.68 25.56
CA TYR A 279 11.31 11.77 26.41
C TYR A 279 10.58 11.78 27.74
N TYR A 280 9.26 11.63 27.70
CA TYR A 280 8.44 11.59 28.90
C TYR A 280 8.82 10.40 29.80
N SER A 281 8.97 9.19 29.23
CA SER A 281 9.38 8.03 30.03
C SER A 281 10.80 8.14 30.60
N ALA A 282 11.66 8.94 29.97
CA ALA A 282 13.01 9.25 30.46
C ALA A 282 13.05 10.40 31.48
N GLY A 283 11.89 10.98 31.86
CA GLY A 283 11.82 12.14 32.77
C GLY A 283 12.22 13.48 32.13
N ARG A 284 12.40 13.52 30.81
CA ARG A 284 12.78 14.70 30.01
C ARG A 284 11.52 15.47 29.58
N TYR A 285 10.81 16.01 30.56
CA TYR A 285 9.46 16.55 30.36
C TYR A 285 9.42 17.75 29.40
N ALA A 286 10.39 18.67 29.49
CA ALA A 286 10.44 19.82 28.61
C ALA A 286 10.61 19.41 27.13
N GLU A 287 11.49 18.46 26.84
CA GLU A 287 11.66 17.93 25.49
C GLU A 287 10.44 17.13 25.02
N ALA A 288 9.75 16.42 25.92
CA ALA A 288 8.51 15.73 25.60
C ALA A 288 7.42 16.71 25.15
N GLU A 289 7.28 17.83 25.87
CA GLU A 289 6.32 18.89 25.54
C GLU A 289 6.64 19.57 24.20
N ASP A 290 7.90 19.96 23.97
CA ASP A 290 8.33 20.56 22.70
C ASP A 290 8.11 19.59 21.52
N ALA A 291 8.45 18.31 21.70
CA ALA A 291 8.23 17.29 20.67
C ALA A 291 6.74 17.15 20.34
N TRP A 292 5.87 17.14 21.35
CA TRP A 292 4.42 17.02 21.17
C TRP A 292 3.81 18.27 20.54
N GLU A 293 4.20 19.46 20.97
CA GLU A 293 3.73 20.72 20.37
C GLU A 293 4.03 20.75 18.87
N ARG A 294 5.25 20.36 18.49
CA ARG A 294 5.65 20.24 17.08
C ARG A 294 4.91 19.11 16.36
N ALA A 295 4.55 18.01 17.03
CA ALA A 295 3.70 16.98 16.44
C ALA A 295 2.29 17.52 16.14
N CYS A 296 1.80 18.43 16.98
CA CYS A 296 0.49 19.07 16.87
C CYS A 296 0.49 20.35 16.02
N SER A 297 1.62 20.72 15.41
CA SER A 297 1.70 21.89 14.53
C SER A 297 0.74 21.73 13.34
N ARG A 298 0.38 22.84 12.69
CA ARG A 298 -0.52 22.85 11.52
C ARG A 298 0.02 22.00 10.37
N GLU A 299 1.34 21.92 10.25
CA GLU A 299 2.06 21.19 9.21
C GLU A 299 2.10 19.68 9.47
N ALA A 300 2.10 19.25 10.74
CA ALA A 300 2.23 17.85 11.13
C ALA A 300 0.88 17.20 11.47
N GLY A 301 0.11 17.81 12.38
CA GLY A 301 -1.20 17.34 12.83
C GLY A 301 -1.16 16.07 13.70
N CYS A 302 -1.32 16.23 15.02
CA CYS A 302 -1.25 15.11 15.98
C CYS A 302 -2.58 14.40 16.26
N ALA A 303 -3.69 14.80 15.63
CA ALA A 303 -5.03 14.36 16.00
C ALA A 303 -5.16 12.83 16.10
N LYS A 304 -4.57 12.10 15.15
CA LYS A 304 -4.58 10.62 15.13
C LYS A 304 -3.80 9.99 16.28
N TYR A 305 -2.78 10.67 16.81
CA TYR A 305 -1.97 10.16 17.93
C TYR A 305 -2.60 10.41 19.30
N LYS A 306 -3.73 11.12 19.35
CA LYS A 306 -4.60 11.19 20.55
C LYS A 306 -5.57 10.01 20.63
N ASP A 307 -5.78 9.31 19.51
CA ASP A 307 -6.60 8.10 19.42
C ASP A 307 -5.70 6.88 19.61
N LEU A 308 -5.67 6.33 20.83
CA LEU A 308 -4.83 5.17 21.15
C LEU A 308 -5.26 3.90 20.41
N ASP A 309 -6.53 3.78 19.99
CA ASP A 309 -6.98 2.65 19.17
C ASP A 309 -6.38 2.75 17.76
N TYR A 310 -6.38 3.93 17.16
CA TYR A 310 -5.64 4.18 15.93
C TYR A 310 -4.15 3.84 16.08
N VAL A 311 -3.49 4.32 17.13
CA VAL A 311 -2.05 4.10 17.36
C VAL A 311 -1.75 2.60 17.49
N ARG A 312 -2.59 1.86 18.20
CA ARG A 312 -2.44 0.42 18.45
C ARG A 312 -2.78 -0.45 17.24
N ARG A 313 -3.91 -0.19 16.57
CA ARG A 313 -4.48 -1.11 15.57
C ARG A 313 -4.16 -0.72 14.13
N ILE A 314 -4.10 0.57 13.83
CA ILE A 314 -3.94 1.07 12.47
C ILE A 314 -2.48 1.43 12.21
N ARG A 315 -1.90 2.28 13.07
CA ARG A 315 -0.47 2.61 13.00
C ARG A 315 0.39 1.45 13.50
N ARG A 316 -0.16 0.53 14.30
CA ARG A 316 0.50 -0.69 14.79
C ARG A 316 1.79 -0.41 15.56
N TRP A 317 1.77 0.59 16.44
CA TRP A 317 2.87 0.75 17.38
C TRP A 317 2.97 -0.45 18.31
N PRO A 318 4.19 -0.82 18.74
CA PRO A 318 4.39 -1.86 19.74
C PRO A 318 3.70 -1.53 21.07
N PRO A 319 3.19 -2.53 21.81
CA PRO A 319 2.48 -2.31 23.07
C PRO A 319 3.23 -1.44 24.09
N ALA A 320 4.54 -1.58 24.21
CA ALA A 320 5.36 -0.77 25.13
C ALA A 320 5.31 0.73 24.76
N MET A 321 5.35 1.04 23.47
CA MET A 321 5.28 2.43 22.98
C MET A 321 3.87 3.01 23.08
N VAL A 322 2.83 2.20 22.87
CA VAL A 322 1.44 2.62 23.12
C VAL A 322 1.25 3.00 24.59
N GLY A 323 1.71 2.16 25.53
CA GLY A 323 1.58 2.45 26.95
C GLY A 323 2.38 3.68 27.42
N LYS A 324 3.50 3.99 26.76
CA LYS A 324 4.25 5.23 27.02
C LYS A 324 3.51 6.47 26.51
N LEU A 325 2.92 6.38 25.32
CA LEU A 325 2.12 7.46 24.77
C LEU A 325 0.87 7.72 25.63
N GLU A 326 0.19 6.66 26.07
CA GLU A 326 -0.95 6.74 26.98
C GLU A 326 -0.60 7.53 28.25
N LYS A 327 0.46 7.14 28.97
CA LYS A 327 0.94 7.85 30.17
C LYS A 327 1.28 9.32 29.90
N PHE A 328 1.87 9.62 28.75
CA PHE A 328 2.15 11.00 28.35
C PHE A 328 0.87 11.81 28.15
N LEU A 329 -0.17 11.21 27.56
CA LEU A 329 -1.45 11.87 27.27
C LEU A 329 -2.29 12.08 28.53
N GLU A 330 -2.29 11.15 29.49
CA GLU A 330 -3.05 11.25 30.74
C GLU A 330 -2.72 12.51 31.57
N LEU A 331 -1.49 13.02 31.46
CA LEU A 331 -1.09 14.26 32.13
C LEU A 331 -1.50 15.54 31.38
N LYS A 332 -1.90 15.42 30.11
CA LYS A 332 -2.31 16.55 29.27
C LYS A 332 -3.84 16.72 29.19
N SER A 333 -4.60 15.76 29.71
CA SER A 333 -6.08 15.76 29.75
C SER A 333 -6.68 16.53 30.91
#